data_AF-A0A3D9FGW5-F1
#
_entry.id   AF-A0A3D9FGW5-F1
#
_cell.length_a   1.000
_cell.length_b   1.000
_cell.length_c   1.000
_cell.angle_alpha   90.00
_cell.angle_beta   90.00
_cell.angle_gamma   90.00
#
_symmetry.space_group_name_H-M   'P 1'
#
loop_
_entity.id
_entity.type
_entity.pdbx_description
1 polymer ?
#
loop_
_entity_poly.entity_id
_entity_poly.type
_entity_poly.pdbx_seq_one_letter_code
_entity_poly.pdbx_strand_id
1 'polypeptide(L)'
;MKKMVFTTIAASAALALGACQSPEADAVEDQAEAEAEALDELADEAPTEAQEEALEQQADIVEEQGEEAANAMDDDGEIAPSETGIGDTQ
;
A
#
# COMPACT_ATOMS: atom_id res chain seq x y z
N MET A 1 1.64 22.89 -22.52
CA MET A 1 2.61 22.64 -21.43
C MET A 1 1.83 22.04 -20.27
N LYS A 2 1.74 20.71 -20.21
CA LYS A 2 1.32 19.96 -19.01
C LYS A 2 2.58 19.25 -18.55
N LYS A 3 3.32 19.95 -17.70
CA LYS A 3 4.56 19.50 -17.06
C LYS A 3 4.64 20.28 -15.74
N MET A 4 3.78 19.94 -14.80
CA MET A 4 3.91 20.32 -13.39
C MET A 4 3.30 19.15 -12.63
N VAL A 5 4.15 18.19 -12.24
CA VAL A 5 4.67 18.09 -10.86
C VAL A 5 3.53 17.65 -9.95
N PHE A 6 3.39 16.35 -9.77
CA PHE A 6 3.28 15.82 -8.42
C PHE A 6 4.22 14.62 -8.33
N THR A 7 5.27 14.84 -7.55
CA THR A 7 6.25 13.86 -7.16
C THR A 7 5.50 12.79 -6.38
N THR A 8 5.29 11.63 -7.00
CA THR A 8 5.02 10.39 -6.30
C THR A 8 6.18 10.17 -5.35
N ILE A 9 5.96 10.54 -4.09
CA ILE A 9 6.70 9.96 -2.98
C ILE A 9 6.05 8.60 -2.75
N ALA A 10 6.24 7.69 -3.71
CA ALA A 10 6.14 6.26 -3.45
C ALA A 10 7.52 5.83 -2.93
N ALA A 11 7.57 4.85 -2.04
CA ALA A 11 8.78 4.31 -1.40
C ALA A 11 9.36 5.08 -0.21
N SER A 12 8.53 5.44 0.79
CA SER A 12 9.09 5.69 2.14
C SER A 12 8.42 4.99 3.31
N ALA A 13 7.54 4.01 3.09
CA ALA A 13 7.05 3.15 4.18
C ALA A 13 7.96 1.92 4.46
N ALA A 14 8.68 1.39 3.49
CA ALA A 14 9.52 0.19 3.68
C ALA A 14 10.85 0.40 4.45
N LEU A 15 11.17 1.60 4.94
CA LEU A 15 12.51 1.92 5.46
C LEU A 15 12.74 1.66 6.96
N ALA A 16 11.88 0.91 7.65
CA ALA A 16 12.17 0.53 9.04
C ALA A 16 11.94 -0.94 9.41
N LEU A 17 11.22 -1.74 8.61
CA LEU A 17 10.92 -3.15 8.95
C LEU A 17 11.14 -4.18 7.82
N GLY A 18 11.42 -3.78 6.57
CA GLY A 18 11.59 -4.68 5.40
C GLY A 18 12.78 -5.67 5.45
N ALA A 19 13.38 -5.89 6.61
CA ALA A 19 14.32 -6.99 6.86
C ALA A 19 13.75 -8.04 7.83
N CYS A 20 12.50 -7.89 8.27
CA CYS A 20 11.80 -8.80 9.15
C CYS A 20 10.58 -9.47 8.47
N GLN A 21 10.26 -9.11 7.23
CA GLN A 21 9.11 -9.64 6.52
C GLN A 21 9.39 -11.04 5.95
N SER A 22 8.39 -11.92 6.06
CA SER A 22 8.45 -13.28 5.54
C SER A 22 8.38 -13.26 4.01
N PRO A 23 9.01 -14.22 3.30
CA PRO A 23 8.93 -14.28 1.84
C PRO A 23 7.49 -14.39 1.30
N GLU A 24 6.58 -14.94 2.08
CA GLU A 24 5.16 -15.00 1.75
C GLU A 24 4.47 -13.64 1.83
N ALA A 25 4.80 -12.83 2.83
CA ALA A 25 4.28 -11.48 2.98
C ALA A 25 4.90 -10.52 1.93
N ASP A 26 6.21 -10.63 1.66
CA ASP A 26 6.87 -9.92 0.55
C ASP A 26 6.14 -10.20 -0.78
N ALA A 27 5.76 -11.46 -1.04
CA ALA A 27 5.07 -11.83 -2.28
C ALA A 27 3.66 -11.22 -2.40
N VAL A 28 3.00 -10.91 -1.28
CA VAL A 28 1.68 -10.26 -1.26
C VAL A 28 1.82 -8.76 -1.49
N GLU A 29 2.81 -8.13 -0.86
CA GLU A 29 3.16 -6.72 -1.11
C GLU A 29 3.56 -6.53 -2.59
N ASP A 30 4.49 -7.35 -3.11
CA ASP A 30 4.93 -7.32 -4.51
C ASP A 30 3.76 -7.48 -5.50
N GLN A 31 2.78 -8.32 -5.17
CA GLN A 31 1.61 -8.51 -6.02
C GLN A 31 0.74 -7.24 -6.03
N ALA A 32 0.47 -6.68 -4.87
CA ALA A 32 -0.34 -5.47 -4.74
C ALA A 32 0.34 -4.27 -5.42
N GLU A 33 1.65 -4.12 -5.24
CA GLU A 33 2.44 -3.09 -5.92
C GLU A 33 2.34 -3.23 -7.45
N ALA A 34 2.46 -4.45 -7.99
CA ALA A 34 2.34 -4.68 -9.43
C ALA A 34 0.91 -4.39 -9.96
N GLU A 35 -0.13 -4.62 -9.16
CA GLU A 35 -1.51 -4.29 -9.51
C GLU A 35 -1.76 -2.77 -9.44
N ALA A 36 -1.20 -2.09 -8.43
CA ALA A 36 -1.25 -0.64 -8.28
C ALA A 36 -0.50 0.08 -9.42
N GLU A 37 0.70 -0.40 -9.79
CA GLU A 37 1.47 0.16 -10.92
C GLU A 37 0.69 0.05 -12.24
N ALA A 38 -0.03 -1.05 -12.45
CA ALA A 38 -0.88 -1.20 -13.63
C ALA A 38 -2.07 -0.22 -13.64
N LEU A 39 -2.61 0.15 -12.47
CA LEU A 39 -3.67 1.16 -12.34
C LEU A 39 -3.13 2.56 -12.59
N ASP A 40 -1.93 2.87 -12.11
CA ASP A 40 -1.23 4.14 -12.37
C ASP A 40 -0.89 4.32 -13.85
N GLU A 41 -0.41 3.26 -14.52
CA GLU A 41 -0.20 3.31 -15.97
C GLU A 41 -1.50 3.59 -16.74
N LEU A 42 -2.64 3.08 -16.27
CA LEU A 42 -3.95 3.40 -16.83
C LEU A 42 -4.39 4.84 -16.50
N ALA A 43 -4.04 5.34 -15.31
CA ALA A 43 -4.31 6.72 -14.91
C ALA A 43 -3.57 7.71 -15.82
N ASP A 44 -2.31 7.43 -16.14
CA ASP A 44 -1.48 8.20 -17.08
C ASP A 44 -2.10 8.29 -18.49
N GLU A 45 -2.84 7.26 -18.91
CA GLU A 45 -3.54 7.21 -20.20
C GLU A 45 -4.97 7.79 -20.14
N ALA A 46 -5.46 8.18 -18.96
CA ALA A 46 -6.84 8.58 -18.77
C ALA A 46 -7.21 9.85 -19.56
N PRO A 47 -8.39 9.90 -20.22
CA PRO A 47 -8.77 11.03 -21.07
C PRO A 47 -9.22 12.27 -20.28
N THR A 48 -9.43 12.14 -18.96
CA THR A 48 -9.88 13.21 -18.07
C THR A 48 -9.26 13.07 -16.69
N GLU A 49 -8.99 14.20 -16.05
CA GLU A 49 -8.48 14.28 -14.65
C GLU A 49 -9.36 13.51 -13.64
N ALA A 50 -10.69 13.53 -13.81
CA ALA A 50 -11.59 12.76 -12.93
C ALA A 50 -11.49 11.23 -13.11
N GLN A 51 -10.94 10.76 -14.24
CA GLN A 51 -10.69 9.33 -14.47
C GLN A 51 -9.29 8.95 -13.96
N GLU A 52 -8.31 9.82 -14.17
CA GLU A 52 -6.96 9.74 -13.57
C GLU A 52 -7.07 9.62 -12.04
N GLU A 53 -7.72 10.58 -11.37
CA GLU A 53 -7.89 10.58 -9.91
C GLU A 53 -8.68 9.37 -9.39
N ALA A 54 -9.60 8.81 -10.20
CA ALA A 54 -10.33 7.61 -9.83
C ALA A 54 -9.46 6.34 -9.94
N LEU A 55 -8.51 6.31 -10.88
CA LEU A 55 -7.58 5.19 -11.06
C LEU A 55 -6.45 5.26 -10.03
N GLU A 56 -5.89 6.44 -9.77
CA GLU A 56 -4.91 6.67 -8.69
C GLU A 56 -5.48 6.28 -7.33
N GLN A 57 -6.71 6.71 -6.99
CA GLN A 57 -7.36 6.28 -5.74
C GLN A 57 -7.57 4.76 -5.67
N GLN A 58 -7.74 4.07 -6.80
CA GLN A 58 -7.83 2.61 -6.81
C GLN A 58 -6.45 1.99 -6.59
N ALA A 59 -5.38 2.56 -7.16
CA ALA A 59 -4.01 2.12 -6.93
C ALA A 59 -3.64 2.24 -5.44
N ASP A 60 -3.90 3.41 -4.83
CA ASP A 60 -3.69 3.65 -3.40
C ASP A 60 -4.40 2.59 -2.52
N ILE A 61 -5.66 2.29 -2.84
CA ILE A 61 -6.48 1.30 -2.11
C ILE A 61 -5.91 -0.12 -2.24
N VAL A 62 -5.32 -0.45 -3.40
CA VAL A 62 -4.70 -1.76 -3.64
C VAL A 62 -3.38 -1.89 -2.89
N GLU A 63 -2.54 -0.86 -2.95
CA GLU A 63 -1.28 -0.80 -2.19
C GLU A 63 -1.54 -0.92 -0.69
N GLU A 64 -2.46 -0.12 -0.13
CA GLU A 64 -2.82 -0.17 1.29
C GLU A 64 -3.36 -1.56 1.72
N GLN A 65 -4.21 -2.20 0.90
CA GLN A 65 -4.68 -3.55 1.17
C GLN A 65 -3.56 -4.61 1.11
N GLY A 66 -2.61 -4.44 0.20
CA GLY A 66 -1.43 -5.30 0.09
C GLY A 66 -0.54 -5.20 1.31
N GLU A 67 -0.23 -3.97 1.75
CA GLU A 67 0.54 -3.69 2.95
C GLU A 67 -0.16 -4.25 4.20
N GLU A 68 -1.46 -4.00 4.39
CA GLU A 68 -2.23 -4.55 5.52
C GLU A 68 -2.21 -6.08 5.52
N ALA A 69 -2.36 -6.71 4.36
CA ALA A 69 -2.33 -8.16 4.23
C ALA A 69 -0.94 -8.74 4.50
N ALA A 70 0.13 -8.12 3.99
CA ALA A 70 1.51 -8.51 4.22
C ALA A 70 1.87 -8.36 5.70
N ASN A 71 1.52 -7.23 6.32
CA ASN A 71 1.70 -7.00 7.76
C ASN A 71 0.96 -8.04 8.61
N ALA A 72 -0.29 -8.38 8.26
CA ALA A 72 -1.05 -9.41 8.96
C ALA A 72 -0.46 -10.82 8.82
N MET A 73 0.38 -11.07 7.82
CA MET A 73 1.09 -12.35 7.64
C MET A 73 2.37 -12.43 8.47
N ASP A 74 3.03 -11.30 8.73
CA ASP A 74 4.24 -11.23 9.54
C ASP A 74 4.01 -11.03 11.03
N ASP A 75 2.96 -10.29 11.37
CA ASP A 75 2.42 -10.29 12.72
C ASP A 75 1.83 -11.68 12.92
N ASP A 76 2.66 -12.61 13.42
CA ASP A 76 2.46 -14.04 13.66
C ASP A 76 1.24 -14.37 14.55
N GLY A 77 0.04 -13.92 14.16
CA GLY A 77 -1.20 -13.94 14.94
C GLY A 77 -1.25 -12.98 16.13
N GLU A 78 -0.28 -12.09 16.33
CA GLU A 78 -0.29 -11.10 17.41
C GLU A 78 -1.03 -9.84 16.93
N ILE A 79 -2.32 -9.75 17.24
CA ILE A 79 -3.01 -8.45 17.23
C ILE A 79 -2.18 -7.55 18.14
N ALA A 80 -1.55 -6.50 17.58
CA ALA A 80 -0.85 -5.52 18.38
C ALA A 80 -1.76 -5.10 19.55
N PRO A 81 -1.32 -5.13 20.82
CA PRO A 81 -2.21 -4.89 21.96
C PRO A 81 -2.91 -3.52 21.91
N SER A 82 -2.39 -2.59 21.11
CA SER A 82 -3.04 -1.31 20.76
C SER A 82 -4.35 -1.44 19.99
N GLU A 83 -4.60 -2.55 19.31
CA GLU A 83 -5.78 -2.78 18.45
C GLU A 83 -6.87 -3.64 19.13
N THR A 84 -6.57 -4.33 20.24
CA THR A 84 -7.60 -5.12 20.94
C THR A 84 -8.56 -4.30 21.79
N GLY A 85 -8.26 -3.03 22.12
CA GLY A 85 -9.15 -2.20 22.92
C GLY A 85 -9.56 -2.82 24.27
N ILE A 86 -8.79 -3.77 24.80
CA ILE A 86 -8.98 -4.34 26.15
C ILE A 86 -7.85 -3.80 27.01
N GLY A 87 -8.24 -2.83 27.84
CA GLY A 87 -7.34 -1.94 28.53
C GLY A 87 -6.35 -2.59 29.49
N ASP A 88 -5.21 -1.90 29.59
CA ASP A 88 -4.37 -1.71 30.77
C ASP A 88 -5.19 -1.29 32.01
N THR A 89 -6.01 -2.19 32.53
CA THR A 89 -6.52 -2.08 33.89
C THR A 89 -6.46 -3.43 34.57
N GLN A 90 -5.30 -3.76 35.16
CA GLN A 90 -5.19 -4.40 36.48
C GLN A 90 -3.91 -3.96 37.19
#